data_AF-A0A7Y0DFB6-F1
#
_entry.id   AF-A0A7Y0DFB6-F1
#
_cell.length_a   1.000
_cell.length_b   1.000
_cell.length_c   1.000
_cell.angle_alpha   90.00
_cell.angle_beta   90.00
_cell.angle_gamma   90.00
#
_symmetry.space_group_name_H-M   'P 1'
#
loop_
_entity.id
_entity.type
_entity.pdbx_description
1 polymer ?
#
loop_
_entity_poly.entity_id
_entity_poly.type
_entity_poly.pdbx_seq_one_letter_code
_entity_poly.pdbx_strand_id
1 'polypeptide(L)' 'MTSRAVEAEALLTPAEVAALFRVDPKTVTRWAKAGKLTSLRTLGGHRRYRAEEVRGLLGGAEIAS' A
#
# COMPACT_ATOMS: atom_id res chain seq x y z
N MET A 1 -5.45 -22.71 -23.33
CA MET A 1 -5.05 -21.29 -23.49
C MET A 1 -5.61 -20.50 -22.32
N THR A 2 -4.91 -20.49 -21.19
CA THR A 2 -5.33 -19.73 -20.02
C THR A 2 -4.91 -18.29 -20.25
N SER A 3 -5.85 -17.43 -20.63
CA SER A 3 -5.66 -16.00 -20.43
C SER A 3 -5.56 -15.80 -18.92
N ARG A 4 -4.35 -15.88 -18.39
CA ARG A 4 -3.99 -15.13 -17.19
C ARG A 4 -4.06 -13.68 -17.65
N ALA A 5 -5.29 -13.16 -17.76
CA ALA A 5 -5.52 -11.73 -17.65
C ALA A 5 -4.62 -11.33 -16.49
N VAL A 6 -3.64 -10.48 -16.77
CA VAL A 6 -2.74 -9.96 -15.76
C VAL A 6 -3.67 -9.49 -14.64
N GLU A 7 -3.76 -10.25 -13.55
CA GLU A 7 -4.56 -9.82 -12.41
C GLU A 7 -3.90 -8.52 -11.99
N ALA A 8 -4.53 -7.41 -12.35
CA ALA A 8 -3.97 -6.11 -12.16
C ALA A 8 -3.75 -5.98 -10.66
N GLU A 9 -2.48 -5.95 -10.25
CA GLU A 9 -2.10 -5.88 -8.85
C GLU A 9 -2.90 -4.74 -8.19
N ALA A 10 -3.69 -5.09 -7.18
CA ALA A 10 -4.59 -4.12 -6.56
C ALA A 10 -3.78 -3.01 -5.88
N LEU A 11 -4.02 -1.76 -6.29
CA LEU A 11 -3.32 -0.60 -5.78
C LEU A 11 -4.23 0.29 -4.94
N LEU A 12 -3.74 0.68 -3.77
CA LEU A 12 -4.39 1.60 -2.85
C LEU A 12 -3.80 3.00 -2.99
N THR A 13 -4.65 4.00 -2.80
CA THR A 13 -4.32 5.40 -2.63
C THR A 13 -3.77 5.67 -1.22
N PRO A 14 -3.12 6.82 -0.98
CA PRO A 14 -2.69 7.19 0.37
C PRO A 14 -3.85 7.26 1.37
N ALA A 15 -5.04 7.68 0.93
CA ALA A 15 -6.23 7.80 1.77
C ALA A 15 -6.78 6.44 2.20
N GLU A 16 -6.81 5.46 1.29
CA GLU A 16 -7.25 4.10 1.61
C GLU A 16 -6.30 3.43 2.60
N VAL A 17 -4.98 3.55 2.40
CA VAL A 17 -3.99 3.05 3.36
C VAL A 17 -4.13 3.75 4.71
N ALA A 18 -4.32 5.06 4.71
CA ALA A 18 -4.52 5.85 5.92
C ALA A 18 -5.75 5.39 6.72
N ALA A 19 -6.87 5.11 6.03
CA ALA A 19 -8.07 4.58 6.66
C ALA A 19 -7.84 3.21 7.31
N LEU A 20 -7.10 2.31 6.64
CA LEU A 20 -6.77 0.98 7.18
C LEU A 20 -5.92 1.05 8.46
N PHE A 21 -4.92 1.92 8.47
CA PHE A 21 -4.02 2.11 9.62
C PHE A 21 -4.55 3.12 10.65
N ARG A 22 -5.70 3.76 10.39
CA ARG A 22 -6.28 4.84 11.21
C ARG A 22 -5.31 6.00 11.46
N VAL A 23 -4.60 6.42 10.42
CA VAL A 23 -3.66 7.54 10.46
C VAL A 23 -4.03 8.61 9.43
N ASP A 24 -3.32 9.74 9.42
CA ASP A 24 -3.44 10.74 8.36
C ASP A 24 -2.69 10.33 7.07
N PRO A 25 -3.20 10.66 5.85
CA PRO A 25 -2.50 10.37 4.58
C PRO A 25 -1.07 10.94 4.48
N LYS A 26 -0.75 12.06 5.16
CA LYS A 26 0.63 12.58 5.24
C LYS A 26 1.54 11.63 6.01
N THR A 27 1.03 10.91 7.00
CA THR A 27 1.79 9.87 7.72
C THR A 27 2.15 8.72 6.79
N VAL A 28 1.21 8.26 5.96
CA VAL A 28 1.49 7.25 4.92
C VAL A 28 2.53 7.75 3.91
N THR A 29 2.44 9.02 3.50
CA THR A 29 3.45 9.64 2.63
C THR A 29 4.82 9.69 3.30
N ARG A 30 4.89 9.92 4.62
CA ARG A 30 6.14 9.91 5.40
C ARG A 30 6.73 8.51 5.47
N TRP A 31 5.93 7.46 5.67
CA TRP A 31 6.40 6.08 5.63
C TRP A 31 7.04 5.73 4.28
N ALA A 32 6.41 6.14 3.19
CA ALA A 32 6.98 5.93 1.86
C ALA A 32 8.31 6.65 1.64
N LYS A 33 8.44 7.90 2.13
CA LYS A 33 9.71 8.64 2.09
C LYS A 33 10.79 8.00 2.95
N ALA A 34 10.40 7.38 4.07
CA ALA A 34 11.29 6.69 4.99
C ALA A 34 11.61 5.24 4.56
N GLY A 35 11.12 4.78 3.40
CA GLY A 35 11.33 3.41 2.91
C GLY A 35 10.58 2.32 3.69
N LYS A 36 9.62 2.70 4.55
CA LYS A 36 8.84 1.76 5.37
C LYS A 36 7.66 1.12 4.64
N LEU A 37 7.29 1.70 3.49
CA LEU A 37 6.19 1.23 2.66
C LEU A 37 6.54 1.52 1.19
N THR A 38 6.54 0.49 0.35
CA THR A 38 6.89 0.63 -1.06
C THR A 38 5.82 1.46 -1.77
N SER A 39 6.24 2.49 -2.50
CA SER A 39 5.30 3.34 -3.24
C SER A 39 5.58 3.31 -4.75
N LEU A 40 4.54 3.07 -5.51
CA LEU A 40 4.48 3.33 -6.94
C LEU A 40 4.00 4.77 -7.19
N ARG A 41 4.25 5.30 -8.38
CA ARG A 41 3.74 6.61 -8.79
C ARG A 41 2.96 6.51 -10.08
N THR A 42 1.82 7.18 -10.14
CA THR A 42 1.10 7.45 -11.39
C THR A 42 1.91 8.42 -12.26
N LEU A 43 1.56 8.55 -13.54
CA LEU A 43 2.13 9.58 -14.43
C LEU A 43 2.00 11.01 -13.87
N GLY A 44 0.92 11.30 -13.13
CA GLY A 44 0.72 12.57 -12.42
C GLY A 44 1.44 12.72 -11.07
N GLY A 45 2.29 11.75 -10.70
CA GLY A 45 3.11 11.82 -9.49
C GLY A 45 2.43 11.42 -8.17
N HIS A 46 1.13 11.11 -8.18
CA HIS A 46 0.41 10.60 -7.00
C HIS A 46 0.91 9.19 -6.63
N ARG A 47 1.02 8.93 -5.32
CA ARG A 47 1.49 7.64 -4.81
C ARG A 47 0.39 6.59 -4.86
N ARG A 48 0.80 5.35 -5.09
CA ARG A 48 0.00 4.13 -4.98
C ARG A 48 0.77 3.07 -4.21
N TYR A 49 0.06 2.20 -3.51
CA TYR A 49 0.60 1.19 -2.61
C TYR A 49 0.01 -0.16 -2.94
N ARG A 50 0.82 -1.23 -2.88
CA ARG A 50 0.32 -2.58 -3.15
C ARG A 50 -0.59 -3.03 -2.02
N ALA A 51 -1.80 -3.46 -2.38
CA ALA A 51 -2.77 -3.91 -1.38
C ALA A 51 -2.27 -5.15 -0.61
N GLU A 52 -1.48 -6.02 -1.26
CA GLU A 52 -0.86 -7.18 -0.61
C GLU A 52 0.13 -6.76 0.49
N GLU A 53 1.09 -5.88 0.18
CA GLU A 53 2.05 -5.36 1.16
C GLU A 53 1.35 -4.66 2.33
N VAL A 54 0.37 -3.80 2.02
CA VAL A 54 -0.42 -3.08 3.03
C VAL A 54 -1.16 -4.03 3.96
N ARG A 55 -1.81 -5.07 3.42
CA ARG A 55 -2.52 -6.08 4.21
C ARG A 55 -1.56 -6.96 5.01
N GLY A 56 -0.40 -7.30 4.44
CA GLY A 56 0.66 -8.03 5.15
C GLY A 56 1.15 -7.30 6.40
N LEU A 57 1.30 -5.97 6.31
CA LEU A 57 1.67 -5.12 7.44
C LEU A 57 0.57 -5.02 8.52
N LEU A 58 -0.71 -5.19 8.17
CA LEU A 58 -1.81 -5.25 9.14
C LEU A 58 -1.85 -6.60 9.89
N GLY A 59 -1.57 -7.70 9.19
CA GLY A 59 -1.53 -9.05 9.77
C GLY A 59 -0.24 -9.36 10.56
N GLY A 60 0.85 -8.63 10.29
CA GLY A 60 2.13 -8.77 11.00
C GLY A 60 2.14 -8.29 12.46
N ALA A 61 1.02 -7.75 12.97
CA ALA A 61 0.87 -7.39 14.37
C ALA A 61 0.67 -8.60 15.31
N GLU A 62 0.41 -9.81 14.77
CA GLU A 62 0.18 -11.01 15.59
C GLU A 62 1.41 -11.93 15.77
N ILE A 63 2.58 -11.63 15.19
CA ILE A 63 3.78 -12.50 15.27
C ILE A 63 4.82 -11.99 16.29
N ALA A 64 4.48 -11.00 17.12
CA ALA A 64 5.36 -10.46 18.14
C ALA A 64 4.74 -10.50 19.55
N SER A 65 4.05 -11.59 19.90
CA SER A 65 3.63 -11.89 21.28
C SER A 65 4.01 -13.30 21.70
#